data_AF-A0A940BPL1-F1
#
_entry.id   AF-A0A940BPL1-F1
#
_cell.length_a   1.000
_cell.length_b   1.000
_cell.length_c   1.000
_cell.angle_alpha   90.00
_cell.angle_beta   90.00
_cell.angle_gamma   90.00
#
_symmetry.space_group_name_H-M   'P 1'
#
loop_
_entity.id
_entity.type
_entity.pdbx_description
1 polymer ?
#
loop_
_entity_poly.entity_id
_entity_poly.type
_entity_poly.pdbx_seq_one_letter_code
_entity_poly.pdbx_strand_id
1 'polypeptide(L)'
;MLPEFKFVVDAHDETLTYFNKLFSQHEAKLQEYKAKLFEQNIKLDELTRTKNVYSQGNDFRKNIFSPIPEKKNENDKETQLIEEIQTLTESQDYYERRIEEETAYLRNLAKRINRLIKAKKVIQKIVAGNIKMEYVNKDGSRATDIVEVDLDQDDDDEEFIDLEAFLD
;
A
#
# COMPACT_ATOMS: atom_id res chain seq x y z
N MET A 1 -14.91 25.59 -27.04
CA MET A 1 -14.12 25.42 -25.81
C MET A 1 -13.20 26.62 -25.71
N LEU A 2 -13.28 27.41 -24.64
CA LEU A 2 -12.34 28.52 -24.41
C LEU A 2 -10.91 27.92 -24.36
N PRO A 3 -9.94 28.43 -25.15
CA PRO A 3 -8.57 27.89 -25.22
C PRO A 3 -7.91 27.69 -23.84
N GLU A 4 -8.29 28.53 -22.88
CA GLU A 4 -7.78 28.53 -21.51
C GLU A 4 -8.23 27.30 -20.72
N PHE A 5 -9.43 26.76 -20.97
CA PHE A 5 -9.93 25.56 -20.30
C PHE A 5 -9.25 24.29 -20.81
N LYS A 6 -8.79 24.28 -22.06
CA LYS A 6 -8.05 23.14 -22.60
C LYS A 6 -6.77 22.90 -21.81
N PHE A 7 -6.02 23.95 -21.48
CA PHE A 7 -4.80 23.85 -20.68
C PHE A 7 -5.07 23.30 -19.27
N VAL A 8 -6.20 23.71 -18.65
CA VAL A 8 -6.60 23.21 -17.33
C VAL A 8 -6.96 21.72 -17.38
N VAL A 9 -7.69 21.29 -18.41
CA VAL A 9 -8.04 19.87 -18.62
C VAL A 9 -6.78 19.04 -18.86
N ASP A 10 -5.90 19.47 -19.75
CA ASP A 10 -4.66 18.76 -20.09
C ASP A 10 -3.77 18.59 -18.84
N ALA A 11 -3.55 19.66 -18.06
CA ALA A 11 -2.77 19.61 -16.83
C ALA A 11 -3.41 18.73 -15.73
N HIS A 12 -4.74 18.71 -15.65
CA HIS A 12 -5.46 17.83 -14.74
C HIS A 12 -5.26 16.36 -15.11
N ASP A 13 -5.41 16.02 -16.40
CA ASP A 13 -5.25 14.65 -16.90
C ASP A 13 -3.80 14.16 -16.74
N GLU A 14 -2.80 15.01 -16.97
CA GLU A 14 -1.39 14.72 -16.66
C GLU A 14 -1.18 14.42 -15.17
N THR A 15 -1.78 15.22 -14.29
CA THR A 15 -1.69 15.05 -12.84
C THR A 15 -2.35 13.73 -12.40
N LEU A 16 -3.54 13.43 -12.92
CA LEU A 16 -4.25 12.18 -12.63
C LEU A 16 -3.44 10.96 -13.12
N THR A 17 -2.88 11.04 -14.33
CA THR A 17 -2.01 10.00 -14.89
C THR A 17 -0.77 9.77 -14.01
N TYR A 18 -0.14 10.85 -13.53
CA TYR A 18 1.00 10.77 -12.62
C TYR A 18 0.64 10.02 -11.33
N PHE A 19 -0.45 10.39 -10.66
CA PHE A 19 -0.85 9.75 -9.42
C PHE A 19 -1.28 8.30 -9.61
N ASN A 20 -1.96 7.96 -10.72
CA ASN A 20 -2.32 6.58 -11.04
C ASN A 20 -1.08 5.70 -11.26
N LYS A 21 -0.08 6.23 -11.99
CA LYS A 21 1.20 5.53 -12.17
C LYS A 21 1.93 5.34 -10.85
N LEU A 22 1.96 6.37 -10.00
CA LEU A 22 2.59 6.30 -8.69
C LEU A 22 1.87 5.29 -7.79
N PHE A 23 0.53 5.26 -7.80
CA PHE A 23 -0.27 4.26 -7.09
C PHE A 23 0.11 2.84 -7.52
N SER A 24 0.10 2.57 -8.83
CA SER A 24 0.44 1.25 -9.38
C SER A 24 1.87 0.79 -8.99
N GLN A 25 2.83 1.73 -8.95
CA GLN A 25 4.20 1.43 -8.55
C GLN A 25 4.32 1.04 -7.07
N HIS A 26 3.61 1.77 -6.21
CA HIS A 26 3.61 1.49 -4.77
C HIS A 26 2.80 0.23 -4.44
N GLU A 27 1.76 -0.06 -5.20
CA GLU A 27 0.99 -1.30 -5.12
C GLU A 27 1.87 -2.51 -5.45
N ALA A 28 2.65 -2.45 -6.54
CA ALA A 28 3.59 -3.51 -6.88
C ALA A 28 4.63 -3.77 -5.76
N LYS A 29 5.15 -2.70 -5.14
CA LYS A 29 6.06 -2.81 -3.98
C LYS A 29 5.38 -3.44 -2.76
N LEU A 30 4.14 -3.04 -2.47
CA LEU A 30 3.37 -3.63 -1.37
C LEU A 30 3.22 -5.15 -1.57
N GLN A 31 2.90 -5.58 -2.79
CA GLN A 31 2.79 -7.02 -3.10
C GLN A 31 4.15 -7.73 -2.99
N GLU A 32 5.25 -7.09 -3.42
CA GLU A 32 6.59 -7.63 -3.24
C GLU A 32 6.94 -7.83 -1.75
N TYR A 33 6.64 -6.84 -0.90
CA TYR A 33 6.86 -6.96 0.54
C TYR A 33 5.97 -8.02 1.20
N LYS A 34 4.69 -8.12 0.82
CA LYS A 34 3.79 -9.18 1.29
C LYS A 34 4.31 -10.57 0.91
N ALA A 35 4.79 -10.75 -0.31
CA ALA A 35 5.36 -12.02 -0.77
C ALA A 35 6.64 -12.39 0.01
N LYS A 36 7.54 -11.42 0.22
CA LYS A 36 8.76 -11.63 1.02
C LYS A 36 8.46 -11.97 2.47
N LEU A 37 7.48 -11.29 3.08
CA LEU A 37 7.03 -11.60 4.44
C LEU A 37 6.49 -13.04 4.53
N PHE A 38 5.68 -13.46 3.55
CA PHE A 38 5.17 -14.83 3.49
C PHE A 38 6.28 -15.88 3.39
N GLU A 39 7.26 -15.66 2.51
CA GLU A 39 8.44 -16.55 2.38
C GLU A 39 9.22 -16.64 3.70
N GLN A 40 9.41 -15.51 4.39
CA GLN A 40 10.10 -15.49 5.69
C GLN A 40 9.35 -16.23 6.78
N ASN A 41 8.02 -16.09 6.83
CA ASN A 41 7.19 -16.82 7.78
C ASN A 41 7.29 -18.34 7.57
N ILE A 42 7.29 -18.81 6.32
CA ILE A 42 7.53 -20.23 6.02
C ILE A 42 8.90 -20.66 6.53
N LYS A 43 9.95 -19.89 6.23
CA LYS A 43 11.32 -20.24 6.63
C LYS A 43 11.47 -20.26 8.16
N LEU A 44 10.86 -19.32 8.86
CA LEU A 44 10.82 -19.29 10.33
C LEU A 44 10.09 -20.51 10.90
N ASP A 45 8.96 -20.90 10.32
CA ASP A 45 8.22 -22.11 10.71
C ASP A 45 9.06 -23.37 10.52
N GLU A 46 9.77 -23.50 9.39
CA GLU A 46 10.65 -24.62 9.10
C GLU A 46 11.83 -24.70 10.08
N LEU A 47 12.51 -23.57 10.33
CA LEU A 47 13.63 -23.50 11.27
C LEU A 47 13.18 -23.77 12.70
N THR A 48 12.01 -23.27 13.10
CA THR A 48 11.45 -23.50 14.44
C THR A 48 11.08 -24.97 14.64
N ARG A 49 10.47 -25.61 13.63
CA ARG A 49 10.21 -27.07 13.66
C ARG A 49 11.52 -27.86 13.75
N THR A 50 12.52 -27.48 12.96
CA THR A 50 13.84 -28.11 12.94
C THR A 50 14.51 -28.00 14.31
N LYS A 51 14.49 -26.81 14.93
CA LYS A 51 14.96 -26.58 16.30
C LYS A 51 14.28 -27.52 17.30
N ASN A 52 12.95 -27.64 17.21
CA ASN A 52 12.16 -28.49 18.12
C ASN A 52 12.47 -29.98 17.96
N VAL A 53 12.75 -30.45 16.74
CA VAL A 53 13.16 -31.85 16.50
C VAL A 53 14.56 -32.11 17.08
N TYR A 54 15.50 -31.18 16.88
CA TYR A 54 16.86 -31.32 17.42
C TYR A 54 16.90 -31.21 18.94
N SER A 55 16.05 -30.39 19.56
CA SER A 55 15.98 -30.28 21.03
C SER A 55 15.38 -31.54 21.69
N GLN A 56 14.44 -32.22 21.04
CA GLN A 56 13.85 -33.47 21.54
C GLN A 56 14.73 -34.71 21.30
N GLY A 57 15.61 -34.68 20.29
CA GLY A 57 16.50 -35.79 19.93
C GLY A 57 17.69 -36.02 20.86
N ASN A 58 18.04 -35.03 21.70
CA ASN A 58 19.24 -35.09 22.53
C ASN A 58 19.05 -35.71 23.92
N ASP A 59 17.82 -36.05 24.33
CA ASP A 59 17.54 -36.47 25.71
C ASP A 59 17.33 -37.98 25.93
N PHE A 60 17.22 -38.81 24.88
CA PHE A 60 16.72 -40.18 25.07
C PHE A 60 17.71 -41.34 25.07
N ARG A 61 18.96 -41.20 24.61
CA ARG A 61 19.93 -42.31 24.66
C ARG A 61 21.38 -41.81 24.78
N LYS A 62 21.75 -41.32 25.96
CA LYS A 62 23.16 -41.42 26.36
C LYS A 62 23.48 -42.91 26.54
N ASN A 63 23.90 -43.56 25.45
CA ASN A 63 24.52 -44.87 25.49
C ASN A 63 25.74 -44.76 26.41
N ILE A 64 25.63 -45.30 27.62
CA ILE A 64 26.72 -45.40 28.61
C ILE A 64 27.95 -46.19 28.11
N PHE A 65 27.88 -46.77 26.91
CA PHE A 65 28.95 -47.52 26.25
C PHE A 65 29.45 -46.92 24.93
N SER A 66 28.89 -45.80 24.45
CA SER A 66 29.52 -45.07 23.34
C SER A 66 30.72 -44.29 23.87
N PRO A 67 31.88 -44.32 23.17
CA PRO A 67 33.00 -43.43 23.48
C PRO A 67 32.47 -42.01 23.63
N ILE A 68 32.87 -41.30 24.69
CA ILE A 68 32.51 -39.90 24.90
C ILE A 68 32.82 -39.20 23.57
N PRO A 69 31.82 -38.70 22.83
CA PRO A 69 32.10 -37.98 21.60
C PRO A 69 32.99 -36.81 22.01
N GLU A 70 34.16 -36.70 21.40
CA GLU A 70 34.95 -35.47 21.46
C GLU A 70 33.96 -34.33 21.26
N LYS A 71 33.93 -33.35 22.17
CA LYS A 71 33.01 -32.21 22.19
C LYS A 71 32.97 -31.54 20.81
N LYS A 72 32.19 -32.07 19.88
CA LYS A 72 32.03 -31.55 18.52
C LYS A 72 30.83 -30.66 18.59
N ASN A 73 31.08 -29.38 18.88
CA ASN A 73 30.35 -28.20 18.38
C ASN A 73 28.82 -28.30 18.21
N GLU A 74 28.09 -29.07 19.03
CA GLU A 74 26.62 -29.05 19.05
C GLU A 74 26.11 -27.65 19.43
N ASN A 75 26.87 -26.96 20.29
CA ASN A 75 26.66 -25.57 20.62
C ASN A 75 26.75 -24.64 19.40
N ASP A 76 27.61 -24.90 18.42
CA ASP A 76 27.78 -24.02 17.27
C ASP A 76 26.58 -24.09 16.33
N LYS A 77 26.01 -25.29 16.11
CA LYS A 77 24.84 -25.46 15.23
C LYS A 77 23.57 -24.90 15.85
N GLU A 78 23.37 -25.13 17.15
CA GLU A 78 22.23 -24.55 17.87
C GLU A 78 22.35 -23.02 17.94
N THR A 79 23.55 -22.50 18.18
CA THR A 79 23.81 -21.04 18.16
C THR A 79 23.59 -20.46 16.77
N GLN A 80 24.08 -21.09 15.71
CA GLN A 80 23.83 -20.67 14.32
C GLN A 80 22.34 -20.64 13.98
N LEU A 81 21.59 -21.64 14.45
CA LEU A 81 20.15 -21.73 14.19
C LEU A 81 19.37 -20.66 14.97
N ILE A 82 19.79 -20.33 16.19
CA ILE A 82 19.24 -19.22 16.98
C ILE A 82 19.55 -17.87 16.31
N GLU A 83 20.79 -17.66 15.86
CA GLU A 83 21.19 -16.46 15.14
C GLU A 83 20.38 -16.31 13.84
N GLU A 84 20.22 -17.37 13.05
CA GLU A 84 19.44 -17.33 11.82
C GLU A 84 17.97 -17.00 12.09
N ILE A 85 17.34 -17.63 13.09
CA ILE A 85 15.98 -17.30 13.52
C ILE A 85 15.89 -15.82 13.91
N GLN A 86 16.83 -15.30 14.70
CA GLN A 86 16.83 -13.90 15.11
C GLN A 86 16.93 -12.96 13.90
N THR A 87 17.85 -13.22 12.96
CA THR A 87 17.98 -12.38 11.76
C THR A 87 16.73 -12.39 10.88
N LEU A 88 16.05 -13.54 10.80
CA LEU A 88 14.79 -13.66 10.08
C LEU A 88 13.65 -12.94 10.80
N THR A 89 13.59 -13.00 12.14
CA THR A 89 12.62 -12.21 12.92
C THR A 89 12.83 -10.71 12.72
N GLU A 90 14.08 -10.23 12.79
CA GLU A 90 14.38 -8.81 12.53
C GLU A 90 13.98 -8.37 11.12
N SER A 91 14.17 -9.26 10.13
CA SER A 91 13.71 -8.99 8.77
C SER A 91 12.19 -9.08 8.61
N GLN A 92 11.51 -9.92 9.39
CA GLN A 92 10.04 -10.02 9.40
C GLN A 92 9.45 -8.70 9.89
N ASP A 93 9.92 -8.20 11.04
CA ASP A 93 9.53 -6.90 11.61
C ASP A 93 9.75 -5.76 10.60
N TYR A 94 10.86 -5.82 9.84
CA TYR A 94 11.13 -4.87 8.78
C TYR A 94 10.06 -4.90 7.68
N TYR A 95 9.68 -6.08 7.17
CA TYR A 95 8.68 -6.16 6.11
C TYR A 95 7.27 -5.81 6.60
N GLU A 96 6.90 -6.18 7.82
CA GLU A 96 5.63 -5.78 8.44
C GLU A 96 5.52 -4.25 8.50
N ARG A 97 6.56 -3.58 9.01
CA ARG A 97 6.60 -2.11 9.03
C ARG A 97 6.53 -1.51 7.63
N ARG A 98 7.24 -2.09 6.65
CA ARG A 98 7.19 -1.60 5.26
C ARG A 98 5.80 -1.76 4.63
N ILE A 99 5.12 -2.86 4.92
CA ILE A 99 3.74 -3.10 4.48
C ILE A 99 2.81 -2.05 5.07
N GLU A 100 2.93 -1.72 6.36
CA GLU A 100 2.15 -0.65 6.99
C GLU A 100 2.41 0.73 6.37
N GLU A 101 3.70 1.07 6.16
CA GLU A 101 4.12 2.33 5.53
C GLU A 101 3.55 2.47 4.10
N GLU A 102 3.70 1.44 3.27
CA GLU A 102 3.19 1.43 1.89
C GLU A 102 1.65 1.45 1.85
N THR A 103 1.01 0.71 2.74
CA THR A 103 -0.46 0.70 2.89
C THR A 103 -1.00 2.10 3.22
N ALA A 104 -0.37 2.79 4.18
CA ALA A 104 -0.73 4.17 4.53
C ALA A 104 -0.49 5.14 3.36
N TYR A 105 0.61 4.94 2.61
CA TYR A 105 0.93 5.74 1.44
C TYR A 105 -0.10 5.56 0.31
N LEU A 106 -0.45 4.32 -0.03
CA LEU A 106 -1.49 3.99 -1.02
C LEU A 106 -2.85 4.56 -0.66
N ARG A 107 -3.26 4.49 0.63
CA ARG A 107 -4.50 5.14 1.11
C ARG A 107 -4.50 6.64 0.81
N ASN A 108 -3.37 7.30 1.01
CA ASN A 108 -3.25 8.74 0.73
C ASN A 108 -3.26 9.04 -0.78
N LEU A 109 -2.63 8.20 -1.59
CA LEU A 109 -2.67 8.31 -3.06
C LEU A 109 -4.09 8.13 -3.60
N ALA A 110 -4.80 7.10 -3.18
CA ALA A 110 -6.19 6.86 -3.57
C ALA A 110 -7.11 8.03 -3.18
N LYS A 111 -6.96 8.60 -1.96
CA LYS A 111 -7.68 9.82 -1.58
C LYS A 111 -7.41 10.99 -2.54
N ARG A 112 -6.17 11.15 -3.02
CA ARG A 112 -5.80 12.20 -3.98
C ARG A 112 -6.38 11.92 -5.36
N ILE A 113 -6.30 10.68 -5.83
CA ILE A 113 -6.89 10.24 -7.11
C ILE A 113 -8.40 10.49 -7.09
N ASN A 114 -9.10 10.09 -6.03
CA ASN A 114 -10.54 10.32 -5.88
C ASN A 114 -10.89 11.81 -5.89
N ARG A 115 -10.08 12.68 -5.27
CA ARG A 115 -10.26 14.14 -5.35
C ARG A 115 -10.07 14.66 -6.77
N LEU A 116 -9.08 14.15 -7.50
CA LEU A 116 -8.85 14.51 -8.90
C LEU A 116 -9.99 14.05 -9.79
N ILE A 117 -10.51 12.84 -9.61
CA ILE A 117 -11.69 12.35 -10.34
C ILE A 117 -12.89 13.28 -10.10
N LYS A 118 -13.15 13.66 -8.83
CA LYS A 118 -14.21 14.64 -8.50
C LYS A 118 -13.95 16.00 -9.17
N ALA A 119 -12.73 16.49 -9.15
CA ALA A 119 -12.36 17.74 -9.82
C ALA A 119 -12.57 17.66 -11.34
N LYS A 120 -12.26 16.51 -11.96
CA LYS A 120 -12.51 16.27 -13.40
C LYS A 120 -13.98 16.43 -13.74
N LYS A 121 -14.88 15.84 -12.93
CA LYS A 121 -16.33 15.98 -13.10
C LYS A 121 -16.76 17.44 -13.04
N VAL A 122 -16.27 18.20 -12.06
CA VAL A 122 -16.57 19.63 -11.94
C VAL A 122 -16.08 20.40 -13.17
N ILE A 123 -14.85 20.14 -13.63
CA ILE A 123 -14.31 20.77 -14.85
C ILE A 123 -15.18 20.42 -16.07
N GLN A 124 -15.57 19.16 -16.24
CA GLN A 124 -16.44 18.73 -17.32
C GLN A 124 -17.81 19.41 -17.26
N LYS A 125 -18.43 19.51 -16.08
CA LYS A 125 -19.70 20.23 -15.88
C LYS A 125 -19.54 21.73 -16.19
N ILE A 126 -18.43 22.38 -15.82
CA ILE A 126 -18.15 23.78 -16.19
C ILE A 126 -17.99 23.92 -17.72
N VAL A 127 -17.22 23.04 -18.36
CA VAL A 127 -16.98 23.06 -19.81
C VAL A 127 -18.26 22.80 -20.62
N ALA A 128 -19.15 21.94 -20.10
CA ALA A 128 -20.47 21.68 -20.67
C ALA A 128 -21.46 22.86 -20.49
N GLY A 129 -21.10 23.88 -19.71
CA GLY A 129 -21.99 25.00 -19.38
C GLY A 129 -23.03 24.65 -18.30
N ASN A 130 -22.85 23.53 -17.61
CA ASN A 130 -23.78 23.02 -16.58
C ASN A 130 -23.49 23.60 -15.18
N ILE A 131 -22.41 24.37 -15.01
CA ILE A 131 -22.07 25.05 -13.76
C ILE A 131 -21.97 26.55 -14.02
N LYS A 132 -22.74 27.32 -13.25
CA LYS A 132 -22.65 28.78 -13.16
C LYS A 132 -21.33 29.18 -12.49
N MET A 133 -20.52 29.97 -13.19
CA MET A 133 -19.34 30.61 -12.60
C MET A 133 -19.74 32.03 -12.15
N GLU A 134 -19.76 32.30 -10.84
CA GLU A 134 -19.84 33.69 -10.35
C GLU A 134 -18.49 34.36 -10.56
N TYR A 135 -18.44 35.37 -11.41
CA TYR A 135 -17.28 36.24 -11.53
C TYR A 135 -17.42 37.37 -10.50
N VAL A 136 -16.50 37.42 -9.54
CA VAL A 136 -16.34 38.60 -8.68
C VAL A 136 -15.42 39.56 -9.39
N ASN A 137 -15.97 40.67 -9.87
CA ASN A 137 -15.17 41.74 -10.47
C ASN A 137 -14.25 42.36 -9.40
N LYS A 138 -13.14 42.98 -9.82
CA LYS A 138 -12.19 43.65 -8.91
C LYS A 138 -12.81 44.78 -8.08
N ASP A 139 -13.99 45.26 -8.47
CA ASP A 139 -14.78 46.29 -7.79
C ASP A 139 -15.84 45.70 -6.83
N GLY A 140 -15.91 44.37 -6.67
CA GLY A 140 -16.87 43.69 -5.82
C GLY A 140 -18.26 43.51 -6.41
N SER A 141 -18.50 43.93 -7.66
CA SER A 141 -19.78 43.70 -8.34
C SER A 141 -19.92 42.23 -8.79
N ARG A 142 -21.12 41.66 -8.58
CA ARG A 142 -21.48 40.28 -9.00
C ARG A 142 -22.49 40.36 -10.14
N ALA A 143 -22.19 39.70 -11.26
CA ALA A 143 -23.13 39.49 -12.35
C ALA A 143 -23.52 38.00 -12.40
N THR A 144 -24.82 37.70 -12.48
CA THR A 144 -25.35 36.33 -12.58
C THR A 144 -26.35 36.26 -13.73
N ASP A 145 -26.16 35.31 -14.66
CA ASP A 145 -27.16 34.95 -15.69
C ASP A 145 -27.77 33.60 -15.30
N ILE A 146 -29.10 33.53 -15.18
CA ILE A 146 -29.81 32.51 -14.37
C ILE A 146 -30.40 31.35 -15.16
N VAL A 147 -30.03 30.12 -14.76
CA VAL A 147 -30.95 28.98 -14.50
C VAL A 147 -30.44 28.25 -13.24
N GLU A 148 -31.34 27.87 -12.32
CA GLU A 148 -31.04 27.04 -11.13
C GLU A 148 -31.16 25.55 -11.48
N VAL A 149 -30.18 24.74 -11.08
CA VAL A 149 -30.29 23.27 -11.08
C VAL A 149 -29.69 22.76 -9.77
N ASP A 150 -30.48 21.98 -9.04
CA ASP A 150 -30.12 21.38 -7.75
C ASP A 150 -28.90 20.46 -7.90
N LEU A 151 -27.89 20.69 -7.06
CA LEU A 151 -26.58 20.00 -7.08
C LEU A 151 -26.58 18.64 -6.38
N ASP A 152 -27.74 18.18 -5.91
CA ASP A 152 -27.87 17.02 -5.02
C ASP A 152 -28.38 15.75 -5.71
N GLN A 153 -28.53 15.74 -7.04
CA GLN A 153 -28.95 14.54 -7.77
C GLN A 153 -27.87 13.99 -8.70
N ASP A 154 -27.59 12.72 -8.46
CA ASP A 154 -26.99 11.71 -9.34
C ASP A 154 -25.46 11.75 -9.48
N ASP A 155 -24.81 10.81 -8.77
CA ASP A 155 -23.89 9.79 -9.32
C ASP A 155 -23.39 8.88 -8.17
N ASP A 156 -24.28 8.06 -7.60
CA ASP A 156 -23.90 6.98 -6.65
C ASP A 156 -23.26 5.75 -7.35
N ASP A 157 -23.15 5.77 -8.68
CA ASP A 157 -22.80 4.60 -9.50
C ASP A 157 -21.39 4.61 -10.12
N GLU A 158 -20.46 5.47 -9.69
CA GLU A 158 -19.11 5.52 -10.29
C GLU A 158 -17.96 5.01 -9.42
N GLU A 159 -17.10 4.24 -10.08
CA GLU A 159 -15.93 3.47 -9.66
C GLU A 159 -14.92 4.31 -8.84
N PHE A 160 -15.23 4.52 -7.56
CA PHE A 160 -14.22 4.94 -6.60
C PHE A 160 -13.21 3.80 -6.42
N ILE A 161 -11.93 4.15 -6.25
CA ILE A 161 -10.99 3.18 -5.68
C ILE A 161 -11.52 2.84 -4.30
N ASP A 162 -12.17 1.67 -4.19
CA ASP A 162 -12.66 1.13 -2.93
C ASP A 162 -11.45 0.74 -2.10
N LEU A 163 -11.08 1.63 -1.20
CA LEU A 163 -9.93 1.51 -0.32
C LEU A 163 -9.99 0.26 0.57
N GLU A 164 -11.17 -0.30 0.83
CA GLU A 164 -11.33 -1.49 1.67
C GLU A 164 -11.03 -2.77 0.86
N ALA A 165 -11.41 -2.82 -0.42
CA ALA A 165 -11.19 -3.98 -1.28
C ALA A 165 -9.71 -4.31 -1.56
N PHE A 166 -8.79 -3.35 -1.40
CA PHE A 166 -7.35 -3.56 -1.67
C PHE A 166 -6.51 -3.89 -0.42
N LEU A 167 -7.13 -3.88 0.77
CA LEU A 167 -6.41 -3.94 2.04
C LEU A 167 -6.66 -5.20 2.88
N ASP A 168 -7.69 -5.98 2.54
CA ASP A 168 -7.90 -7.35 3.03
C ASP A 168 -7.11 -8.39 2.21
#